data_AF-A0A1X0QEG8-F1
#
_entry.id   AF-A0A1X0QEG8-F1
#
_cell.length_a   1.000
_cell.length_b   1.000
_cell.length_c   1.000
_cell.angle_alpha   90.00
_cell.angle_beta   90.00
_cell.angle_gamma   90.00
#
_symmetry.space_group_name_H-M   'P 1'
#
loop_
_entity.id
_entity.type
_entity.pdbx_description
1 polymer ?
#
loop_
_entity_poly.entity_id
_entity_poly.type
_entity_poly.pdbx_seq_one_letter_code
_entity_poly.pdbx_strand_id
1 'polypeptide(L)'
;MSSGKALACKKSTVEFNIKKDSICEFFKFIQPEVKNCEFEPSSGKLVFTFAPESKITLEVTVSKICESHLIVSNEQIREMVDARYQHHRDYDLVLNNLVEGVYFPASSYDEVQECWRIITPILESKEDLKPYQKGVHIPKEALELRKKNIDYE
;
A
#
# COMPACT_ATOMS: atom_id res chain seq x y z
N MET A 1 6.31 7.87 0.05
CA MET A 1 6.77 6.47 0.05
C MET A 1 7.72 6.27 1.23
N SER A 2 7.74 5.10 1.87
CA SER A 2 8.69 4.78 2.93
C SER A 2 9.20 3.36 2.76
N SER A 3 10.52 3.17 2.84
CA SER A 3 11.19 1.87 2.80
C SER A 3 12.39 1.89 3.74
N GLY A 4 12.73 0.75 4.35
CA GLY A 4 13.83 0.67 5.30
C GLY A 4 14.19 -0.76 5.67
N LYS A 5 15.44 -0.95 6.10
CA LYS A 5 15.92 -2.23 6.67
C LYS A 5 15.86 -2.19 8.18
N ALA A 6 15.93 -3.36 8.82
CA ALA A 6 15.99 -3.49 10.28
C ALA A 6 14.81 -2.84 11.02
N LEU A 7 13.65 -2.75 10.37
CA LEU A 7 12.37 -2.37 10.97
C LEU A 7 11.76 -3.56 11.73
N ALA A 8 10.72 -3.30 12.50
CA ALA A 8 10.03 -4.29 13.34
C ALA A 8 9.55 -5.53 12.57
N CYS A 9 9.08 -5.34 11.33
CA CYS A 9 8.52 -6.42 10.52
C CYS A 9 8.79 -6.24 9.03
N LYS A 10 8.79 -7.36 8.30
CA LYS A 10 8.77 -7.37 6.83
C LYS A 10 7.34 -7.07 6.39
N LYS A 11 7.13 -5.90 5.81
CA LYS A 11 5.82 -5.46 5.32
C LYS A 11 6.00 -4.68 4.02
N SER A 12 5.22 -5.03 3.01
CA SER A 12 5.13 -4.27 1.76
C SER A 12 3.66 -4.00 1.50
N THR A 13 3.26 -2.74 1.60
CA THR A 13 1.86 -2.32 1.47
C THR A 13 1.71 -1.07 0.64
N VAL A 14 0.59 -0.99 -0.06
CA VAL A 14 0.04 0.26 -0.62
C VAL A 14 -1.25 0.56 0.12
N GLU A 15 -1.36 1.78 0.64
CA GLU A 15 -2.47 2.24 1.45
C GLU A 15 -3.18 3.39 0.72
N PHE A 16 -4.47 3.23 0.44
CA PHE A 16 -5.33 4.29 -0.09
C PHE A 16 -6.26 4.78 1.01
N ASN A 17 -6.08 6.02 1.45
CA ASN A 17 -6.99 6.65 2.40
C ASN A 17 -8.26 7.09 1.68
N ILE A 18 -9.41 6.76 2.24
CA ILE A 18 -10.73 7.13 1.75
C ILE A 18 -11.17 8.37 2.52
N LYS A 19 -11.61 9.41 1.80
CA LYS A 19 -12.16 10.62 2.42
C LYS A 19 -13.32 10.26 3.34
N LYS A 20 -13.43 10.95 4.48
CA LYS A 20 -14.48 10.72 5.48
C LYS A 20 -15.87 10.77 4.84
N ASP A 21 -16.14 11.78 4.02
CA ASP A 21 -17.45 11.95 3.38
C ASP A 21 -17.81 10.77 2.47
N SER A 22 -16.85 10.29 1.68
CA SER A 22 -17.07 9.16 0.77
C SER A 22 -17.34 7.86 1.53
N ILE A 23 -16.64 7.61 2.64
CA ILE A 23 -16.92 6.41 3.45
C ILE A 23 -18.26 6.55 4.16
N CYS A 24 -18.61 7.73 4.67
CA CYS A 24 -19.93 7.99 5.26
C CYS A 24 -21.07 7.78 4.25
N GLU A 25 -20.93 8.27 3.02
CA GLU A 25 -21.91 8.06 1.94
C GLU A 25 -22.09 6.58 1.60
N PHE A 26 -20.99 5.84 1.50
CA PHE A 26 -21.02 4.40 1.26
C PHE A 26 -21.78 3.64 2.36
N PHE A 27 -21.54 3.96 3.63
CA PHE A 27 -22.28 3.34 4.74
C PHE A 27 -23.76 3.70 4.74
N LYS A 28 -24.12 4.96 4.44
CA LYS A 28 -25.52 5.40 4.27
C LYS A 28 -26.21 4.66 3.14
N PHE A 29 -25.49 4.35 2.06
CA PHE A 29 -26.03 3.59 0.92
C PHE A 29 -26.33 2.13 1.29
N ILE A 30 -25.48 1.47 2.07
CA ILE A 30 -25.65 0.06 2.45
C ILE A 30 -26.69 -0.11 3.57
N GLN A 31 -26.81 0.88 4.46
CA GLN A 31 -27.78 0.85 5.56
C GLN A 31 -28.69 2.09 5.55
N PRO A 32 -29.57 2.22 4.55
CA PRO A 32 -30.46 3.39 4.41
C PRO A 32 -31.51 3.49 5.54
N GLU A 33 -31.78 2.38 6.23
CA GLU A 33 -32.77 2.30 7.31
C GLU A 33 -32.26 2.82 8.66
N VAL A 34 -30.94 2.95 8.84
CA VAL A 34 -30.34 3.45 10.09
C VAL A 34 -30.38 4.97 10.06
N LYS A 35 -31.54 5.54 10.36
CA LYS A 35 -31.79 7.00 10.36
C LYS A 35 -30.93 7.80 11.36
N ASN A 36 -30.30 7.12 12.31
CA ASN A 36 -29.37 7.68 13.29
C ASN A 36 -28.17 6.73 13.46
N CYS A 37 -27.17 6.82 12.58
CA CYS A 37 -25.89 6.18 12.84
C CYS A 37 -25.19 6.96 13.97
N GLU A 38 -25.31 6.51 15.22
CA GLU A 38 -24.37 6.90 16.30
C GLU A 38 -22.91 6.47 15.99
N PHE A 39 -22.74 5.73 14.89
CA PHE A 39 -21.53 5.09 14.41
C PHE A 39 -21.08 5.72 13.09
N GLU A 40 -20.77 7.02 13.10
CA GLU A 40 -20.13 7.64 11.93
C GLU A 40 -18.68 7.14 11.79
N PRO A 41 -18.29 6.61 10.62
CA PRO A 41 -16.91 6.27 10.36
C PRO A 41 -16.05 7.54 10.39
N SER A 42 -14.95 7.49 11.13
CA SER A 42 -13.96 8.57 11.21
C SER A 42 -12.94 8.50 10.09
N SER A 43 -12.64 7.29 9.59
CA SER A 43 -11.75 7.09 8.43
C SER A 43 -11.98 5.75 7.77
N GLY A 44 -11.75 5.67 6.46
CA GLY A 44 -11.65 4.41 5.72
C GLY A 44 -10.29 4.30 5.03
N LYS A 45 -9.76 3.08 4.91
CA LYS A 45 -8.52 2.82 4.19
C LYS A 45 -8.58 1.48 3.47
N LEU A 46 -8.22 1.48 2.19
CA LEU A 46 -7.99 0.25 1.42
C LEU A 46 -6.50 -0.09 1.45
N VAL A 47 -6.16 -1.27 1.95
CA VAL A 47 -4.78 -1.72 2.16
C VAL A 47 -4.50 -2.92 1.28
N PHE A 48 -3.58 -2.74 0.34
CA PHE A 48 -3.01 -3.81 -0.47
C PHE A 48 -1.71 -4.27 0.18
N THR A 49 -1.68 -5.49 0.70
CA THR A 49 -0.47 -6.12 1.23
C THR A 49 0.11 -7.05 0.19
N PHE A 50 1.41 -6.94 -0.06
CA PHE A 50 2.17 -7.81 -0.98
C PHE A 50 3.07 -8.79 -0.23
N ALA A 51 3.55 -8.40 0.95
CA ALA A 51 4.37 -9.24 1.82
C ALA A 51 4.06 -8.96 3.29
N PRO A 52 4.07 -9.98 4.16
CA PRO A 52 4.51 -11.37 3.91
C PRO A 52 3.50 -12.24 3.16
N GLU A 53 2.21 -11.93 3.25
CA GLU A 53 1.13 -12.61 2.55
C GLU A 53 0.33 -11.59 1.76
N SER A 54 -0.01 -11.94 0.52
CA SER A 54 -0.74 -11.03 -0.33
C SER A 54 -2.19 -10.97 0.12
N LYS A 55 -2.73 -9.78 0.40
CA LYS A 55 -4.14 -9.63 0.78
C LYS A 55 -4.62 -8.21 0.55
N ILE A 56 -5.93 -8.06 0.38
CA ILE A 56 -6.59 -6.77 0.29
C ILE A 56 -7.56 -6.65 1.45
N THR A 57 -7.40 -5.61 2.27
CA THR A 57 -8.27 -5.35 3.43
C THR A 57 -8.85 -3.95 3.37
N LEU A 58 -10.11 -3.80 3.78
CA LEU A 58 -10.74 -2.52 4.07
C LEU A 58 -10.69 -2.29 5.58
N GLU A 59 -9.93 -1.30 6.01
CA GLU A 59 -9.91 -0.82 7.38
C GLU A 59 -10.92 0.32 7.52
N VAL A 60 -11.88 0.18 8.42
CA VAL A 60 -12.85 1.23 8.76
C VAL A 60 -12.71 1.54 10.24
N THR A 61 -12.49 2.81 10.55
CA THR A 61 -12.50 3.27 11.94
C THR A 61 -13.82 3.94 12.23
N VAL A 62 -14.49 3.51 13.30
CA VAL A 62 -15.71 4.11 13.83
C VAL A 62 -15.43 4.53 15.26
N SER A 63 -15.56 5.83 15.54
CA SER A 63 -15.17 6.43 16.81
C SER A 63 -13.69 6.14 17.17
N LYS A 64 -13.42 5.07 17.93
CA LYS A 64 -12.08 4.62 18.34
C LYS A 64 -11.79 3.15 18.00
N ILE A 65 -12.74 2.45 17.39
CA ILE A 65 -12.61 1.05 17.03
C ILE A 65 -12.24 1.01 15.56
N CYS A 66 -11.09 0.41 15.26
CA CYS A 66 -10.67 0.12 13.89
C CYS A 66 -10.98 -1.34 13.59
N GLU A 67 -11.92 -1.57 12.69
CA GLU A 67 -12.21 -2.90 12.15
C GLU A 67 -11.51 -3.08 10.81
N SER A 68 -11.00 -4.29 10.58
CA SER A 68 -10.30 -4.68 9.36
C SER A 68 -11.05 -5.83 8.70
N HIS A 69 -11.68 -5.56 7.56
CA HIS A 69 -12.40 -6.56 6.78
C HIS A 69 -11.53 -7.07 5.63
N LEU A 70 -11.41 -8.40 5.52
CA LEU A 70 -10.72 -9.04 4.41
C LEU A 70 -11.60 -8.99 3.16
N ILE A 71 -11.13 -8.35 2.09
CA ILE A 71 -11.80 -8.32 0.79
C ILE A 71 -11.30 -9.45 -0.09
N VAL A 72 -9.98 -9.62 -0.16
CA VAL A 72 -9.34 -10.67 -0.96
C VAL A 72 -8.25 -11.34 -0.13
N SER A 73 -8.33 -12.66 -0.03
CA SER A 73 -7.35 -13.48 0.70
C SER A 73 -6.11 -13.79 -0.13
N ASN A 74 -5.08 -14.30 0.53
CA ASN A 74 -3.86 -14.75 -0.11
C ASN A 74 -4.09 -15.97 -1.01
N GLU A 75 -4.99 -16.87 -0.63
CA GLU A 75 -5.39 -18.02 -1.43
C GLU A 75 -6.05 -17.57 -2.74
N GLN A 76 -7.00 -16.64 -2.67
CA GLN A 76 -7.68 -16.09 -3.86
C GLN A 76 -6.70 -15.40 -4.80
N ILE A 77 -5.74 -14.63 -4.26
CA ILE A 77 -4.70 -13.98 -5.07
C ILE A 77 -3.81 -15.04 -5.73
N ARG A 78 -3.41 -16.10 -5.00
CA ARG A 78 -2.62 -17.20 -5.56
C ARG A 78 -3.37 -17.89 -6.69
N GLU A 79 -4.63 -18.23 -6.50
CA GLU A 79 -5.46 -18.84 -7.54
C GLU A 79 -5.53 -17.98 -8.81
N MET A 80 -5.71 -16.66 -8.67
CA MET A 80 -5.71 -15.72 -9.80
C MET A 80 -4.36 -15.64 -10.50
N VAL A 81 -3.27 -15.63 -9.74
CA VAL A 81 -1.90 -15.60 -10.29
C VAL A 81 -1.58 -16.91 -10.98
N ASP A 82 -1.89 -18.05 -10.36
CA ASP A 82 -1.64 -19.38 -10.88
C ASP A 82 -2.43 -19.65 -12.16
N ALA A 83 -3.70 -19.23 -12.21
CA ALA A 83 -4.53 -19.33 -13.42
C ALA A 83 -3.94 -18.52 -14.59
N ARG A 84 -3.24 -17.42 -14.32
CA ARG A 84 -2.69 -16.53 -15.34
C ARG A 84 -1.24 -16.85 -15.73
N TYR A 85 -0.45 -17.33 -14.78
CA TYR A 85 1.00 -17.43 -14.87
C TYR A 85 1.54 -18.85 -14.61
N GLN A 86 0.66 -19.85 -14.45
CA GLN A 86 0.98 -21.27 -14.40
C GLN A 86 2.08 -21.64 -13.38
N HIS A 87 2.05 -21.03 -12.20
CA HIS A 87 3.04 -21.23 -11.12
C HIS A 87 4.50 -20.84 -11.44
N HIS A 88 4.75 -20.11 -12.53
CA HIS A 88 6.10 -19.60 -12.79
C HIS A 88 6.53 -18.62 -11.69
N ARG A 89 7.80 -18.74 -11.25
CA ARG A 89 8.38 -17.75 -10.34
C ARG A 89 8.61 -16.44 -11.10
N ASP A 90 8.72 -15.33 -10.38
CA ASP A 90 8.93 -14.00 -10.97
C ASP A 90 10.08 -13.98 -12.01
N TYR A 91 11.22 -14.59 -11.69
CA TYR A 91 12.36 -14.68 -12.63
C TYR A 91 12.06 -15.57 -13.85
N ASP A 92 11.32 -16.65 -13.67
CA ASP A 92 10.91 -17.53 -14.77
C ASP A 92 9.95 -16.79 -15.70
N LEU A 93 9.04 -16.00 -15.13
CA LEU A 93 8.14 -15.12 -15.89
C LEU A 93 8.92 -14.08 -16.70
N VAL A 94 9.93 -13.44 -16.10
CA VAL A 94 10.77 -12.48 -16.82
C VAL A 94 11.46 -13.15 -18.00
N LEU A 95 12.11 -14.29 -17.75
CA LEU A 95 12.89 -14.98 -18.78
C LEU A 95 12.00 -15.54 -19.89
N ASN A 96 10.88 -16.18 -19.56
CA ASN A 96 9.97 -16.74 -20.54
C ASN A 96 9.38 -15.65 -21.44
N ASN A 97 8.93 -14.52 -20.86
CA ASN A 97 8.41 -13.41 -21.66
C ASN A 97 9.48 -12.82 -22.60
N LEU A 98 10.75 -12.72 -22.15
CA LEU A 98 11.85 -12.27 -22.99
C LEU A 98 12.14 -13.23 -24.16
N VAL A 99 12.13 -14.54 -23.91
CA VAL A 99 12.37 -15.57 -24.94
C VAL A 99 11.22 -15.66 -25.93
N GLU A 100 9.98 -15.59 -25.46
CA GLU A 100 8.77 -15.70 -26.29
C GLU A 100 8.47 -14.40 -27.05
N GLY A 101 9.17 -13.30 -26.77
CA GLY A 101 8.91 -11.98 -27.35
C GLY A 101 7.55 -11.41 -26.93
N VAL A 102 6.99 -11.88 -25.81
CA VAL A 102 5.73 -11.42 -25.25
C VAL A 102 5.98 -10.18 -24.38
N TYR A 103 4.99 -9.29 -24.30
CA TYR A 103 5.05 -8.11 -23.44
C TYR A 103 5.40 -8.49 -22.00
N PHE A 104 6.59 -8.08 -21.57
CA PHE A 104 7.05 -8.15 -20.20
C PHE A 104 6.86 -6.76 -19.55
N PRO A 105 6.33 -6.65 -18.31
CA PRO A 105 6.25 -5.38 -17.59
C PRO A 105 7.64 -4.91 -17.15
N ALA A 106 8.52 -4.59 -18.10
CA ALA A 106 9.73 -3.82 -17.89
C ALA A 106 9.42 -2.33 -17.95
N SER A 107 10.14 -1.55 -17.15
CA SER A 107 10.16 -0.10 -17.31
C SER A 107 10.84 0.28 -18.62
N SER A 108 10.19 1.15 -19.38
CA SER A 108 10.74 1.80 -20.56
C SER A 108 11.91 2.73 -20.19
N TYR A 109 12.71 3.11 -21.19
CA TYR A 109 13.79 4.06 -21.00
C TYR A 109 13.28 5.39 -20.41
N ASP A 110 12.17 5.91 -20.93
CA ASP A 110 11.58 7.18 -20.49
C ASP A 110 11.13 7.11 -19.01
N GLU A 111 10.49 6.01 -18.60
CA GLU A 111 10.10 5.80 -17.20
C GLU A 111 11.32 5.74 -16.26
N VAL A 112 12.39 5.08 -16.69
CA VAL A 112 13.64 5.01 -15.92
C VAL A 112 14.32 6.37 -15.85
N GLN A 113 14.33 7.13 -16.95
CA GLN A 113 14.88 8.48 -17.00
C GLN A 113 14.12 9.43 -16.06
N GLU A 114 12.79 9.36 -16.04
CA GLU A 114 11.97 10.14 -15.12
C GLU A 114 12.19 9.75 -13.65
N CYS A 115 12.34 8.46 -13.35
CA CYS A 115 12.73 7.99 -12.02
C CYS A 115 14.07 8.61 -11.58
N TRP A 116 15.07 8.61 -12.46
CA TRP A 116 16.36 9.24 -12.20
C TRP A 116 16.23 10.75 -11.97
N ARG A 117 15.47 11.44 -12.81
CA ARG A 117 15.21 12.89 -12.67
C ARG A 117 14.62 13.23 -11.30
N ILE A 118 13.71 12.40 -10.78
CA ILE A 118 13.07 12.61 -9.47
C ILE A 118 14.02 12.30 -8.31
N ILE A 119 14.83 11.25 -8.41
CA ILE A 119 15.63 10.76 -7.28
C ILE A 119 17.02 11.42 -7.17
N THR A 120 17.61 11.87 -8.28
CA THR A 120 18.95 12.47 -8.30
C THR A 120 19.11 13.63 -7.31
N PRO A 121 18.18 14.61 -7.21
CA PRO A 121 18.30 15.68 -6.21
C PRO A 121 18.36 15.18 -4.76
N ILE A 122 17.69 14.05 -4.46
CA ILE A 122 17.71 13.43 -3.14
C ILE A 122 19.05 12.75 -2.89
N LEU A 123 19.62 12.09 -3.91
CA LEU A 123 20.93 11.42 -3.82
C LEU A 123 22.10 12.40 -3.69
N GLU A 124 21.98 13.59 -4.28
CA GLU A 124 22.97 14.66 -4.21
C GLU A 124 22.83 15.55 -2.96
N SER A 125 21.76 15.34 -2.17
CA SER A 125 21.51 16.08 -0.95
C SER A 125 22.63 15.84 0.08
N LYS A 126 23.03 16.92 0.77
CA LYS A 126 23.98 16.88 1.89
C LYS A 126 23.29 16.81 3.25
N GLU A 127 22.01 16.42 3.29
CA GLU A 127 21.29 16.27 4.55
C GLU A 127 21.92 15.18 5.43
N ASP A 128 21.98 15.47 6.73
CA ASP A 128 22.52 14.53 7.71
C ASP A 128 21.65 13.27 7.83
N LEU A 129 22.32 12.12 7.90
CA LEU A 129 21.66 10.84 8.13
C LEU A 129 21.08 10.79 9.55
N LYS A 130 19.79 10.45 9.65
CA LYS A 130 19.09 10.33 10.93
C LYS A 130 19.13 8.88 11.43
N PRO A 131 19.79 8.59 12.57
CA PRO A 131 19.83 7.24 13.11
C PRO A 131 18.48 6.84 13.70
N TYR A 132 18.15 5.56 13.63
CA TYR A 132 16.97 5.00 14.28
C TYR A 132 17.30 3.67 14.94
N GLN A 133 16.55 3.31 15.98
CA GLN A 133 16.74 2.05 16.69
C GLN A 133 16.29 0.87 15.83
N LYS A 134 17.07 -0.21 15.82
CA LYS A 134 16.68 -1.48 15.18
C LYS A 134 15.38 -2.00 15.79
N GLY A 135 14.45 -2.44 14.94
CA GLY A 135 13.18 -3.03 15.35
C GLY A 135 12.05 -2.02 15.56
N VAL A 136 12.22 -0.75 15.21
CA VAL A 136 11.12 0.23 15.20
C VAL A 136 10.19 0.00 14.00
N HIS A 137 8.90 0.31 14.15
CA HIS A 137 7.95 0.22 13.04
C HIS A 137 8.14 1.33 12.02
N ILE A 138 8.30 2.57 12.48
CA ILE A 138 8.51 3.77 11.67
C ILE A 138 9.45 4.70 12.45
N PRO A 139 10.56 5.20 11.85
CA PRO A 139 11.39 6.22 12.47
C PRO A 139 10.60 7.49 12.82
N LYS A 140 10.97 8.17 13.91
CA LYS A 140 10.22 9.31 14.44
C LYS A 140 10.00 10.41 13.38
N GLU A 141 11.02 10.72 12.62
CA GLU A 141 11.02 11.77 11.61
C GLU A 141 10.14 11.42 10.40
N ALA A 142 10.08 10.14 10.03
CA ALA A 142 9.16 9.66 9.01
C ALA A 142 7.70 9.73 9.50
N LEU A 143 7.45 9.47 10.79
CA LEU A 143 6.13 9.62 11.39
C LEU A 143 5.68 11.10 11.41
N GLU A 144 6.58 12.02 11.76
CA GLU A 144 6.31 13.45 11.76
C GLU A 144 5.99 13.98 10.35
N LEU A 145 6.76 13.55 9.34
CA LEU A 145 6.48 13.87 7.94
C LEU A 145 5.12 13.32 7.50
N ARG A 146 4.77 12.11 7.92
CA ARG A 146 3.48 11.48 7.62
C ARG A 146 2.32 12.28 8.24
N LYS A 147 2.43 12.73 9.49
CA LYS A 147 1.39 13.53 10.16
C LYS A 147 1.14 14.86 9.44
N LYS A 148 2.21 15.60 9.13
CA LYS A 148 2.13 16.89 8.41
C LYS A 148 1.38 16.81 7.08
N ASN A 149 1.41 15.65 6.42
CA ASN A 149 0.84 15.47 5.08
C ASN A 149 -0.51 14.71 5.10
N ILE A 150 -0.95 14.19 6.24
CA ILE A 150 -2.24 13.50 6.42
C ILE A 150 -3.32 14.44 6.97
N ASP A 151 -2.95 15.61 7.50
CA ASP A 151 -3.88 16.71 7.82
C ASP A 151 -4.35 17.43 6.53
N TYR A 152 -5.01 16.70 5.63
CA TYR A 152 -5.96 17.32 4.70
C TYR A 152 -7.35 17.21 5.33
N GLU A 153 -7.89 18.38 5.67
CA GLU A 153 -9.26 18.64 6.15
C GLU A 153 -10.33 17.80 5.44
#